data_AF-A0A7Y8Q0K9-F1
#
_entry.id   AF-A0A7Y8Q0K9-F1
#
_cell.length_a   1.000
_cell.length_b   1.000
_cell.length_c   1.000
_cell.angle_alpha   90.00
_cell.angle_beta   90.00
_cell.angle_gamma   90.00
#
_symmetry.space_group_name_H-M   'P 1'
#
loop_
_entity.id
_entity.type
_entity.pdbx_description
1 polymer ?
#
loop_
_entity_poly.entity_id
_entity_poly.type
_entity_poly.pdbx_seq_one_letter_code
_entity_poly.pdbx_strand_id
1 'polypeptide(L)'
;MKLTTILFVFSLFLFANVCKADLAPANAQNTQAPTIQKLQQFQTNNRFAYGSASDATLQEYILKNHINQSIESTRQAFIRLYQSNSQPSKQQLLHILSNGINQIDPNSLYTDDREQVATIFENFLDVIGLESSDGILNTWIYGKEITDLITKPKMQ
;
A
#
# COMPACT_ATOMS: atom_id res chain seq x y z
N MET A 1 19.71 -5.75 -89.73
CA MET A 1 20.20 -6.32 -88.45
C MET A 1 20.82 -5.21 -87.62
N LYS A 2 20.21 -4.89 -86.47
CA LYS A 2 20.87 -4.65 -85.17
C LYS A 2 19.79 -4.31 -84.15
N LEU A 3 19.46 -5.34 -83.36
CA LEU A 3 18.81 -5.21 -82.06
C LEU A 3 19.74 -4.39 -81.14
N THR A 4 19.17 -3.59 -80.24
CA THR A 4 19.15 -3.95 -78.80
C THR A 4 18.40 -2.90 -78.00
N THR A 5 17.25 -3.33 -77.51
CA THR A 5 16.52 -2.86 -76.34
C THR A 5 17.45 -2.79 -75.12
N ILE A 6 17.58 -1.63 -74.48
CA ILE A 6 18.27 -1.50 -73.19
C ILE A 6 17.24 -1.76 -72.09
N LEU A 7 17.35 -2.94 -71.50
CA LEU A 7 16.60 -3.38 -70.32
C LEU A 7 17.19 -2.72 -69.08
N PHE A 8 16.36 -1.94 -68.39
CA PHE A 8 16.69 -1.23 -67.15
C PHE A 8 16.70 -2.25 -65.99
N VAL A 9 17.88 -2.73 -65.60
CA VAL A 9 18.02 -3.62 -64.43
C VAL A 9 18.08 -2.75 -63.19
N PHE A 10 16.95 -2.68 -62.48
CA PHE A 10 16.86 -2.15 -61.11
C PHE A 10 17.76 -2.99 -60.20
N SER A 11 18.96 -2.50 -59.91
CA SER A 11 19.80 -3.03 -58.84
C SER A 11 19.13 -2.71 -57.51
N LEU A 12 18.61 -3.77 -56.88
CA LEU A 12 18.01 -3.77 -55.55
C LEU A 12 19.11 -3.44 -54.51
N PHE A 13 19.37 -2.15 -54.28
CA PHE A 13 20.14 -1.68 -53.13
C PHE A 13 19.27 -1.90 -51.88
N LEU A 14 19.44 -3.06 -51.25
CA LEU A 14 19.02 -3.31 -49.87
C LEU A 14 19.88 -2.42 -48.95
N PHE A 15 19.47 -1.17 -48.78
CA PHE A 15 19.83 -0.42 -47.58
C PHE A 15 19.13 -1.09 -46.41
N ALA A 16 19.86 -1.97 -45.72
CA ALA A 16 19.52 -2.41 -44.39
C ALA A 16 19.58 -1.19 -43.46
N ASN A 17 18.50 -0.42 -43.42
CA ASN A 17 18.18 0.41 -42.27
C ASN A 17 17.93 -0.55 -41.11
N VAL A 18 18.99 -0.87 -40.36
CA VAL A 18 18.88 -1.39 -38.99
C VAL A 18 18.24 -0.28 -38.17
N CYS A 19 16.92 -0.24 -38.21
CA CYS A 19 16.11 0.61 -37.37
C CYS A 19 15.45 -0.31 -36.35
N LYS A 20 16.12 -0.45 -35.21
CA LYS A 20 15.57 -0.18 -33.88
C LYS A 20 16.58 -0.70 -32.87
N ALA A 21 17.38 0.24 -32.36
CA ALA A 21 17.68 0.22 -30.94
C ALA A 21 16.35 0.01 -30.21
N ASP A 22 16.24 -1.05 -29.41
CA ASP A 22 15.25 -1.09 -28.36
C ASP A 22 15.59 0.06 -27.41
N LEU A 23 15.05 1.22 -27.74
CA LEU A 23 14.72 2.23 -26.77
C LEU A 23 13.82 1.51 -25.78
N ALA A 24 14.40 1.10 -24.63
CA ALA A 24 13.62 1.01 -23.40
C ALA A 24 12.69 2.23 -23.40
N PRO A 25 11.37 2.08 -23.22
CA PRO A 25 10.49 3.22 -23.26
C PRO A 25 10.95 4.20 -22.18
N ALA A 26 11.61 5.27 -22.62
CA ALA A 26 11.90 6.44 -21.84
C ALA A 26 10.55 7.10 -21.59
N ASN A 27 9.91 6.68 -20.48
CA ASN A 27 8.58 7.01 -19.96
C ASN A 27 7.58 5.83 -19.86
N ALA A 28 7.96 4.71 -19.25
CA ALA A 28 6.96 4.07 -18.39
C ALA A 28 6.55 5.11 -17.33
N GLN A 29 5.51 5.91 -17.61
CA GLN A 29 4.88 6.77 -16.61
C GLN A 29 4.61 5.84 -15.44
N ASN A 30 5.22 6.13 -14.28
CA ASN A 30 5.01 5.33 -13.10
C ASN A 30 3.51 5.39 -12.78
N THR A 31 2.78 4.35 -13.17
CA THR A 31 1.33 4.25 -13.02
C THR A 31 0.91 4.32 -11.55
N GLN A 32 1.87 4.15 -10.64
CA GLN A 32 1.70 4.19 -9.20
C GLN A 32 2.07 5.55 -8.59
N ALA A 33 2.54 6.53 -9.39
CA ALA A 33 2.84 7.88 -8.89
C ALA A 33 1.66 8.54 -8.14
N PRO A 34 0.39 8.41 -8.58
CA PRO A 34 -0.74 8.94 -7.82
C PRO A 34 -0.92 8.27 -6.45
N THR A 35 -0.77 6.94 -6.38
CA THR A 35 -0.87 6.18 -5.13
C THR A 35 0.25 6.54 -4.17
N ILE A 36 1.49 6.61 -4.67
CA ILE A 36 2.65 7.04 -3.87
C ILE A 36 2.44 8.47 -3.34
N GLN A 37 1.89 9.38 -4.15
CA GLN A 37 1.60 10.75 -3.71
C GLN A 37 0.53 10.78 -2.60
N LYS A 38 -0.56 10.01 -2.74
CA LYS A 38 -1.57 9.88 -1.68
C LYS A 38 -0.97 9.29 -0.40
N LEU A 39 -0.11 8.28 -0.51
CA LEU A 39 0.64 7.73 0.63
C LEU A 39 1.61 8.74 1.24
N GLN A 40 2.17 9.67 0.48
CA GLN A 40 3.01 10.76 1.01
C GLN A 40 2.17 11.79 1.79
N GLN A 41 0.93 12.04 1.36
CA GLN A 41 0.01 12.99 1.99
C GLN A 41 -0.79 12.38 3.16
N PHE A 42 -0.73 11.05 3.33
CA PHE A 42 -1.55 10.30 4.27
C PHE A 42 -1.52 10.87 5.70
N GLN A 43 -0.34 11.21 6.23
CA GLN A 43 -0.19 11.64 7.63
C GLN A 43 -0.80 13.00 7.96
N THR A 44 -1.14 13.83 6.97
CA THR A 44 -1.75 15.13 7.26
C THR A 44 -3.12 14.97 7.93
N ASN A 45 -3.86 13.92 7.57
CA ASN A 45 -5.22 13.67 8.06
C ASN A 45 -5.34 12.36 8.86
N ASN A 46 -4.32 11.50 8.85
CA ASN A 46 -4.38 10.16 9.43
C ASN A 46 -3.33 10.01 10.53
N ARG A 47 -3.66 10.53 11.72
CA ARG A 47 -2.84 10.40 12.93
C ARG A 47 -3.70 9.96 14.08
N PHE A 48 -3.14 9.09 14.91
CA PHE A 48 -3.78 8.69 16.14
C PHE A 48 -3.60 9.78 17.21
N ALA A 49 -4.67 10.07 17.94
CA ALA A 49 -4.69 11.10 18.98
C ALA A 49 -5.54 10.67 20.18
N TYR A 50 -4.97 10.80 21.38
CA TYR A 50 -5.70 10.75 22.65
C TYR A 50 -6.23 12.14 23.00
N GLY A 51 -7.56 12.29 23.11
CA GLY A 51 -8.24 13.45 23.70
C GLY A 51 -7.63 14.83 23.41
N SER A 52 -7.75 15.77 24.36
CA SER A 52 -6.97 17.01 24.36
C SER A 52 -5.54 16.73 24.83
N ALA A 53 -4.54 17.24 24.08
CA ALA A 53 -3.13 17.02 24.38
C ALA A 53 -2.67 17.55 25.76
N SER A 54 -3.47 18.42 26.39
CA SER A 54 -3.21 19.01 27.72
C SER A 54 -3.39 18.03 28.88
N ASP A 55 -4.12 16.93 28.68
CA ASP A 55 -4.59 16.08 29.79
C ASP A 55 -4.05 14.64 29.72
N ALA A 56 -3.21 14.34 28.73
CA ALA A 56 -2.68 13.00 28.51
C ALA A 56 -1.59 12.62 29.53
N THR A 57 -1.70 11.42 30.08
CA THR A 57 -0.68 10.79 30.91
C THR A 57 0.59 10.47 30.12
N LEU A 58 1.72 10.25 30.80
CA LEU A 58 2.96 9.79 30.17
C LEU A 58 2.75 8.48 29.40
N GLN A 59 1.93 7.58 29.92
CA GLN A 59 1.64 6.30 29.29
C GLN A 59 0.88 6.49 27.97
N GLU A 60 -0.14 7.34 27.95
CA GLU A 60 -0.88 7.69 26.73
C GLU A 60 0.03 8.38 25.71
N TYR A 61 0.94 9.26 26.15
CA TYR A 61 1.93 9.85 25.25
C TYR A 61 2.82 8.80 24.57
N ILE A 62 3.36 7.84 25.35
CA ILE A 62 4.19 6.75 24.83
C ILE A 62 3.40 5.90 23.84
N LEU A 63 2.17 5.51 24.20
CA LEU A 63 1.32 4.66 23.38
C LEU A 63 0.92 5.36 22.06
N LYS A 64 0.58 6.65 22.12
CA LYS A 64 0.29 7.47 20.93
C LYS A 64 1.47 7.48 19.96
N ASN A 65 2.68 7.66 20.49
CA ASN A 65 3.88 7.69 19.66
C ASN A 65 4.15 6.34 19.03
N HIS A 66 4.00 5.25 19.79
CA HIS A 66 4.13 3.89 19.28
C HIS A 66 3.14 3.60 18.15
N ILE A 67 1.87 3.95 18.33
CA ILE A 67 0.83 3.79 17.29
C ILE A 67 1.17 4.60 16.04
N ASN A 68 1.51 5.89 16.19
CA ASN A 68 1.87 6.73 15.05
C ASN A 68 3.14 6.26 14.34
N GLN A 69 4.07 5.63 15.06
CA GLN A 69 5.25 4.98 14.47
C GLN A 69 4.86 3.74 13.67
N SER A 70 3.94 2.91 14.16
CA SER A 70 3.38 1.78 13.39
C SER A 70 2.71 2.27 12.10
N ILE A 71 1.86 3.30 12.18
CA ILE A 71 1.20 3.92 11.01
C ILE A 71 2.24 4.41 9.99
N GLU A 72 3.28 5.12 10.45
CA GLU A 72 4.37 5.59 9.57
C GLU A 72 5.14 4.43 8.92
N SER A 73 5.47 3.39 9.69
CA SER A 73 6.20 2.24 9.17
C SER A 73 5.41 1.51 8.08
N THR A 74 4.08 1.39 8.27
CA THR A 74 3.15 0.77 7.34
C THR A 74 3.06 1.58 6.04
N ARG A 75 2.89 2.90 6.16
CA ARG A 75 2.89 3.83 5.03
C ARG A 75 4.16 3.72 4.20
N GLN A 76 5.32 3.68 4.85
CA GLN A 76 6.62 3.53 4.20
C GLN A 76 6.77 2.16 3.53
N ALA A 77 6.24 1.09 4.13
CA ALA A 77 6.23 -0.23 3.52
C ALA A 77 5.40 -0.24 2.22
N PHE A 78 4.21 0.39 2.20
CA PHE A 78 3.44 0.55 0.97
C PHE A 78 4.19 1.38 -0.08
N ILE A 79 4.80 2.50 0.30
CA ILE A 79 5.61 3.31 -0.64
C ILE A 79 6.72 2.47 -1.28
N ARG A 80 7.48 1.71 -0.48
CA ARG A 80 8.54 0.83 -0.99
C ARG A 80 7.99 -0.24 -1.92
N LEU A 81 6.81 -0.80 -1.63
CA LEU A 81 6.16 -1.77 -2.49
C LEU A 81 5.79 -1.16 -3.84
N TYR A 82 5.14 0.01 -3.87
CA TYR A 82 4.78 0.69 -5.11
C TYR A 82 5.98 1.26 -5.90
N GLN A 83 7.12 1.53 -5.23
CA GLN A 83 8.36 1.91 -5.90
C GLN A 83 9.04 0.75 -6.62
N SER A 84 8.90 -0.48 -6.10
CA SER A 84 9.57 -1.68 -6.63
C SER A 84 8.66 -2.57 -7.47
N ASN A 85 7.34 -2.38 -7.40
CA ASN A 85 6.35 -3.17 -8.11
C ASN A 85 5.25 -2.27 -8.68
N SER A 86 5.13 -2.26 -10.01
CA SER A 86 4.12 -1.47 -10.73
C SER A 86 2.69 -2.02 -10.58
N GLN A 87 2.51 -3.25 -10.07
CA GLN A 87 1.19 -3.84 -9.82
C GLN A 87 1.25 -4.80 -8.62
N PRO A 88 1.22 -4.27 -7.38
CA PRO A 88 1.16 -5.09 -6.18
C PRO A 88 -0.05 -6.03 -6.17
N SER A 89 0.18 -7.29 -5.82
CA SER A 89 -0.90 -8.25 -5.63
C SER A 89 -1.69 -7.95 -4.34
N LYS A 90 -2.96 -8.36 -4.30
CA LYS A 90 -3.80 -8.29 -3.09
C LYS A 90 -3.09 -8.89 -1.87
N GLN A 91 -2.42 -10.02 -2.04
CA GLN A 91 -1.69 -10.71 -0.97
C GLN A 91 -0.55 -9.87 -0.41
N GLN A 92 0.22 -9.19 -1.26
CA GLN A 92 1.30 -8.29 -0.80
C GLN A 92 0.74 -7.10 -0.02
N LEU A 93 -0.39 -6.54 -0.47
CA LEU A 93 -1.05 -5.43 0.21
C LEU A 93 -1.59 -5.85 1.59
N LEU A 94 -2.30 -6.98 1.66
CA LEU A 94 -2.82 -7.54 2.91
C LEU A 94 -1.70 -7.91 3.89
N HIS A 95 -0.58 -8.42 3.38
CA HIS A 95 0.58 -8.74 4.23
C HIS A 95 1.15 -7.49 4.90
N ILE A 96 1.32 -6.38 4.16
CA ILE A 96 1.77 -5.11 4.75
C ILE A 96 0.74 -4.57 5.75
N LEU A 97 -0.56 -4.62 5.42
CA LEU A 97 -1.63 -4.19 6.31
C LEU A 97 -1.61 -4.96 7.63
N SER A 98 -1.55 -6.30 7.55
CA SER A 98 -1.50 -7.19 8.71
C SER A 98 -0.27 -6.95 9.58
N ASN A 99 0.92 -6.85 8.96
CA ASN A 99 2.15 -6.57 9.69
C ASN A 99 2.13 -5.18 10.36
N GLY A 100 1.48 -4.21 9.74
CA GLY A 100 1.32 -2.87 10.29
C GLY A 100 0.49 -2.87 11.56
N ILE A 101 -0.76 -3.34 11.45
CA ILE A 101 -1.71 -3.24 12.56
C ILE A 101 -1.32 -4.15 13.74
N ASN A 102 -0.72 -5.30 13.48
CA ASN A 102 -0.27 -6.23 14.52
C ASN A 102 0.99 -5.76 15.29
N GLN A 103 1.59 -4.62 14.94
CA GLN A 103 2.58 -3.95 15.80
C GLN A 103 1.93 -3.27 17.02
N ILE A 104 0.61 -3.12 17.01
CA ILE A 104 -0.18 -2.49 18.07
C ILE A 104 -0.93 -3.60 18.77
N ASP A 105 -0.71 -3.74 20.08
CA ASP A 105 -1.48 -4.67 20.90
C ASP A 105 -2.89 -4.10 21.12
N PRO A 106 -3.96 -4.70 20.56
CA PRO A 106 -5.32 -4.19 20.74
C PRO A 106 -5.74 -4.19 22.22
N ASN A 107 -5.12 -5.01 23.06
CA ASN A 107 -5.48 -5.14 24.47
C ASN A 107 -4.92 -4.02 25.35
N SER A 108 -4.01 -3.22 24.79
CA SER A 108 -3.49 -2.01 25.42
C SER A 108 -4.41 -0.80 25.21
N LEU A 109 -5.51 -0.97 24.47
CA LEU A 109 -6.38 0.11 24.01
C LEU A 109 -7.82 -0.07 24.48
N TYR A 110 -8.49 1.05 24.76
CA TYR A 110 -9.94 1.06 24.90
C TYR A 110 -10.62 0.85 23.54
N THR A 111 -11.92 0.54 23.56
CA THR A 111 -12.67 0.24 22.33
C THR A 111 -12.61 1.39 21.33
N ASP A 112 -12.87 2.62 21.77
CA ASP A 112 -12.84 3.82 20.91
C ASP A 112 -11.46 4.05 20.27
N ASP A 113 -10.38 3.76 21.01
CA ASP A 113 -9.02 3.86 20.49
C ASP A 113 -8.73 2.78 19.44
N ARG A 114 -9.21 1.55 19.66
CA ARG A 114 -9.13 0.47 18.65
C ARG A 114 -9.88 0.88 17.38
N GLU A 115 -11.07 1.44 17.51
CA GLU A 115 -11.86 1.90 16.36
C GLU A 115 -11.16 3.04 15.61
N GLN A 116 -10.52 3.98 16.30
CA GLN A 116 -9.73 5.02 15.66
C GLN A 116 -8.53 4.43 14.88
N VAL A 117 -7.80 3.48 15.48
CA VAL A 117 -6.69 2.79 14.78
C VAL A 117 -7.22 2.04 13.56
N ALA A 118 -8.31 1.29 13.69
CA ALA A 118 -8.91 0.57 12.58
C ALA A 118 -9.34 1.51 11.45
N THR A 119 -10.00 2.63 11.77
CA THR A 119 -10.40 3.66 10.81
C THR A 119 -9.19 4.22 10.05
N ILE A 120 -8.07 4.47 10.74
CA ILE A 120 -6.83 4.89 10.08
C ILE A 120 -6.33 3.80 9.12
N PHE A 121 -6.40 2.53 9.51
CA PHE A 121 -5.99 1.43 8.62
C PHE A 121 -7.00 1.16 7.48
N GLU A 122 -8.27 1.47 7.64
CA GLU A 122 -9.25 1.51 6.54
C GLU A 122 -8.90 2.58 5.52
N ASN A 123 -8.44 3.76 5.97
CA ASN A 123 -8.00 4.81 5.06
C ASN A 123 -6.77 4.37 4.22
N PHE A 124 -5.96 3.41 4.69
CA PHE A 124 -4.94 2.81 3.82
C PHE A 124 -5.57 2.00 2.68
N LEU A 125 -6.65 1.26 2.94
CA LEU A 125 -7.37 0.47 1.93
C LEU A 125 -7.84 1.36 0.77
N ASP A 126 -8.44 2.51 1.09
CA ASP A 126 -8.87 3.50 0.10
C ASP A 126 -7.71 4.03 -0.75
N VAL A 127 -6.57 4.31 -0.11
CA VAL A 127 -5.39 4.85 -0.79
C VAL A 127 -4.75 3.83 -1.72
N ILE A 128 -4.64 2.57 -1.27
CA ILE A 128 -4.01 1.49 -2.04
C ILE A 128 -4.98 0.79 -3.01
N GLY A 129 -6.26 1.18 -3.00
CA GLY A 129 -7.30 0.65 -3.87
C GLY A 129 -7.70 -0.78 -3.54
N LEU A 130 -7.68 -1.16 -2.25
CA LEU A 130 -8.06 -2.47 -1.78
C LEU A 130 -9.48 -2.42 -1.19
N GLU A 131 -10.41 -3.23 -1.70
CA GLU A 131 -11.83 -3.15 -1.29
C GLU A 131 -12.09 -3.68 0.13
N SER A 132 -11.22 -4.57 0.63
CA SER A 132 -11.42 -5.24 1.91
C SER A 132 -10.10 -5.65 2.54
N SER A 133 -10.08 -5.64 3.87
CA SER A 133 -8.99 -6.17 4.69
C SER A 133 -9.01 -7.70 4.86
N ASP A 134 -9.92 -8.42 4.20
CA ASP A 134 -10.13 -9.86 4.39
C ASP A 134 -10.30 -10.25 5.87
N GLY A 135 -10.99 -9.39 6.63
CA GLY A 135 -11.29 -9.61 8.05
C GLY A 135 -10.14 -9.28 9.00
N ILE A 136 -8.98 -8.82 8.52
CA ILE A 136 -7.82 -8.45 9.37
C ILE A 136 -8.23 -7.41 10.42
N LEU A 137 -8.91 -6.33 10.00
CA LEU A 137 -9.25 -5.23 10.91
C LEU A 137 -10.29 -5.67 11.95
N ASN A 138 -11.35 -6.35 11.53
CA ASN A 138 -12.37 -6.88 12.45
C ASN A 138 -11.78 -7.89 13.45
N THR A 139 -10.87 -8.75 12.99
CA THR A 139 -10.19 -9.71 13.86
C THR A 139 -9.32 -8.99 14.88
N TRP A 140 -8.63 -7.91 14.48
CA TRP A 140 -7.80 -7.13 15.38
C TRP A 140 -8.62 -6.38 16.44
N ILE A 141 -9.78 -5.82 16.09
CA ILE A 141 -10.65 -5.10 17.04
C ILE A 141 -11.32 -6.07 18.03
N TYR A 142 -11.92 -7.15 17.53
CA TYR A 142 -12.87 -7.98 18.30
C TYR A 142 -12.36 -9.37 18.65
N GLY A 143 -11.25 -9.83 18.07
CA GLY A 143 -10.81 -11.22 18.16
C GLY A 143 -10.63 -11.71 19.60
N LYS A 144 -10.01 -10.91 20.46
CA LYS A 144 -9.87 -11.26 21.89
C LYS A 144 -11.20 -11.21 22.63
N GLU A 145 -12.01 -10.17 22.42
CA GLU A 145 -13.30 -10.03 23.09
C GLU A 145 -14.21 -11.23 22.79
N ILE A 146 -14.31 -11.61 21.51
CA ILE A 146 -15.05 -12.81 21.09
C ILE A 146 -14.45 -14.06 21.73
N THR A 147 -13.11 -14.20 21.72
CA THR A 147 -12.44 -15.35 22.35
C THR A 147 -12.77 -15.44 23.84
N ASP A 148 -12.68 -14.34 24.58
CA ASP A 148 -12.98 -14.30 26.01
C ASP A 148 -14.45 -14.66 26.29
N LEU A 149 -15.38 -14.20 25.45
CA LEU A 149 -16.82 -14.51 25.57
C LEU A 149 -17.13 -15.99 25.36
N ILE A 150 -16.40 -16.68 24.47
CA ILE A 150 -16.62 -18.11 24.20
C ILE A 150 -15.84 -19.02 25.15
N THR A 151 -14.69 -18.59 25.68
CA THR A 151 -13.84 -19.43 26.55
C THR A 151 -14.10 -19.25 28.04
N LYS A 152 -14.66 -18.12 28.49
CA LYS A 152 -14.96 -17.95 29.92
C LYS A 152 -16.13 -18.87 30.33
N PRO A 153 -15.96 -19.75 31.32
CA PRO A 153 -17.08 -20.53 31.84
C PRO A 153 -18.12 -19.56 32.39
N LYS A 154 -19.39 -19.75 32.02
CA LYS A 154 -20.49 -19.03 32.66
C LYS A 154 -20.43 -19.34 34.15
N MET A 155 -20.05 -18.35 34.97
CA MET A 155 -20.22 -18.48 36.42
C MET A 155 -21.72 -18.57 36.66
N GLN A 156 -22.16 -19.76 37.06
CA GLN A 156 -23.53 -20.05 37.52
C GLN A 156 -23.72 -19.46 38.92
#